data_AF-A0A354TBI7-F1
#
_entry.id   AF-A0A354TBI7-F1
#
_cell.length_a   1.000
_cell.length_b   1.000
_cell.length_c   1.000
_cell.angle_alpha   90.00
_cell.angle_beta   90.00
_cell.angle_gamma   90.00
#
_symmetry.space_group_name_H-M   'P 1'
#
loop_
_entity.id
_entity.type
_entity.pdbx_description
1 polymer ?
#
loop_
_entity_poly.entity_id
_entity_poly.type
_entity_poly.pdbx_seq_one_letter_code
_entity_poly.pdbx_strand_id
1 'polypeptide(L)'
;MKTLVSLLTILALSLSLTAAETASKKKSPTKPKAPAVEEVKASAKVEAVAKTLTASQKTKLLTLLNDGDDAELMTIPNVGKTRAAAIKKARPFADVTNVTKVEGVGEATFAEMVAHAKAGFPQPEKKDEPAAEKKKAPAKKKSPEKKKETK
;
A
#
# COMPACT_ATOMS: atom_id res chain seq x y z
N MET A 1 -2.06 8.84 -64.16
CA MET A 1 -2.60 10.21 -63.96
C MET A 1 -3.20 10.22 -62.55
N LYS A 2 -2.67 10.87 -61.52
CA LYS A 2 -2.12 12.23 -61.42
C LYS A 2 -0.84 12.23 -60.56
N THR A 3 0.15 12.95 -61.08
CA THR A 3 1.46 13.32 -60.52
C THR A 3 1.30 14.36 -59.40
N LEU A 4 2.04 14.21 -58.29
CA LEU A 4 3.25 14.97 -57.90
C LEU A 4 3.00 16.28 -57.14
N VAL A 5 4.03 16.64 -56.36
CA VAL A 5 4.39 17.96 -55.81
C VAL A 5 3.85 18.19 -54.39
N SER A 6 4.63 17.86 -53.36
CA SER A 6 5.72 18.65 -52.75
C SER A 6 5.20 19.56 -51.63
N LEU A 7 5.64 19.34 -50.39
CA LEU A 7 6.38 20.37 -49.67
C LEU A 7 7.06 19.79 -48.43
N LEU A 8 8.35 19.53 -48.60
CA LEU A 8 9.35 19.51 -47.54
C LEU A 8 9.49 20.95 -47.01
N THR A 9 9.00 21.23 -45.82
CA THR A 9 9.43 22.39 -45.02
C THR A 9 9.74 21.94 -43.60
N ILE A 10 11.01 21.62 -43.43
CA ILE A 10 11.71 21.51 -42.15
C ILE A 10 11.62 22.91 -41.50
N LEU A 11 10.84 23.04 -40.43
CA LEU A 11 10.94 24.19 -39.53
C LEU A 11 11.53 23.72 -38.20
N ALA A 12 12.85 23.53 -38.23
CA ALA A 12 13.66 23.47 -37.03
C ALA A 12 13.63 24.86 -36.38
N LEU A 13 12.71 25.07 -35.44
CA LEU A 13 12.73 26.22 -34.55
C LEU A 13 13.43 25.82 -33.25
N SER A 14 14.75 25.87 -33.33
CA SER A 14 15.70 25.84 -32.22
C SER A 14 15.44 27.03 -31.29
N LEU A 15 14.70 26.82 -30.21
CA LEU A 15 14.65 27.81 -29.12
C LEU A 15 15.79 27.52 -28.14
N SER A 16 16.97 28.04 -28.49
CA SER A 16 18.11 28.15 -27.59
C SER A 16 17.83 29.24 -26.55
N LEU A 17 17.61 28.84 -25.29
CA LEU A 17 17.61 29.74 -24.15
C LEU A 17 18.93 29.57 -23.38
N THR A 18 19.81 30.55 -23.52
CA THR A 18 21.06 30.77 -22.77
C THR A 18 21.33 32.28 -22.92
N ALA A 19 21.83 33.08 -21.99
CA ALA A 19 22.15 32.97 -20.58
C ALA A 19 22.39 34.42 -20.09
N ALA A 20 21.98 34.73 -18.87
CA ALA A 20 22.52 35.82 -18.03
C ALA A 20 22.34 35.31 -16.59
N GLU A 21 23.31 34.61 -15.99
CA GLU A 21 24.60 35.10 -15.45
C GLU A 21 24.33 36.41 -14.66
N THR A 22 24.19 36.35 -13.34
CA THR A 22 25.34 36.29 -12.44
C THR A 22 25.16 35.43 -11.17
N ALA A 23 26.06 34.45 -11.05
CA ALA A 23 26.85 34.13 -9.85
C ALA A 23 26.17 33.98 -8.47
N SER A 24 25.88 32.72 -8.09
CA SER A 24 26.49 32.13 -6.88
C SER A 24 26.42 30.59 -6.84
N LYS A 25 27.58 29.99 -7.17
CA LYS A 25 28.20 28.85 -6.49
C LYS A 25 27.58 27.43 -6.63
N LYS A 26 28.18 26.71 -7.59
CA LYS A 26 28.63 25.30 -7.55
C LYS A 26 27.58 24.16 -7.58
N LYS A 27 27.63 23.44 -8.72
CA LYS A 27 27.70 21.96 -8.87
C LYS A 27 26.38 21.20 -9.08
N SER A 28 25.99 21.04 -10.35
CA SER A 28 25.22 19.88 -10.85
C SER A 28 26.10 18.61 -10.87
N PRO A 29 25.57 17.39 -11.09
CA PRO A 29 24.20 16.89 -10.91
C PRO A 29 24.19 15.57 -10.09
N THR A 30 23.24 15.37 -9.19
CA THR A 30 22.95 14.01 -8.66
C THR A 30 21.46 13.85 -8.41
N LYS A 31 20.85 12.98 -9.22
CA LYS A 31 19.88 11.93 -8.84
C LYS A 31 19.65 11.92 -7.32
N PRO A 32 18.40 12.05 -6.81
CA PRO A 32 18.15 12.20 -5.39
C PRO A 32 18.87 11.10 -4.63
N LYS A 33 19.99 11.51 -4.04
CA LYS A 33 20.77 10.74 -3.10
C LYS A 33 19.82 10.57 -1.94
N ALA A 34 19.44 9.33 -1.68
CA ALA A 34 19.20 8.89 -0.32
C ALA A 34 20.50 9.17 0.45
N PRO A 35 20.44 10.08 1.43
CA PRO A 35 20.98 9.77 2.74
C PRO A 35 19.92 10.24 3.75
N ALA A 36 19.63 9.57 4.85
CA ALA A 36 20.52 8.88 5.74
C ALA A 36 19.62 8.03 6.64
N VAL A 37 19.94 6.74 6.72
CA VAL A 37 20.07 6.01 7.99
C VAL A 37 19.36 6.62 9.20
N GLU A 38 18.10 6.26 9.39
CA GLU A 38 17.63 5.90 10.73
C GLU A 38 17.12 4.47 10.65
N GLU A 39 18.08 3.54 10.67
CA GLU A 39 17.88 2.17 11.12
C GLU A 39 17.48 2.18 12.59
N VAL A 40 16.24 2.58 12.87
CA VAL A 40 15.61 2.28 14.15
C VAL A 40 14.99 0.90 13.99
N LYS A 41 15.83 -0.10 14.19
CA LYS A 41 15.54 -1.52 14.45
C LYS A 41 14.19 -2.00 13.90
N ALA A 42 14.16 -2.41 12.63
CA ALA A 42 13.47 -3.68 12.39
C ALA A 42 14.19 -4.69 13.28
N SER A 43 13.54 -5.15 14.35
CA SER A 43 14.12 -6.14 15.26
C SER A 43 14.77 -7.24 14.43
N ALA A 44 15.99 -7.67 14.77
CA ALA A 44 16.75 -8.64 13.96
C ALA A 44 15.93 -9.89 13.54
N LYS A 45 14.88 -10.20 14.31
CA LYS A 45 13.87 -11.21 14.00
C LYS A 45 13.04 -10.91 12.75
N VAL A 46 12.58 -9.68 12.54
CA VAL A 46 11.83 -9.25 11.34
C VAL A 46 12.67 -9.44 10.09
N GLU A 47 13.94 -9.05 10.12
CA GLU A 47 14.84 -9.26 8.99
C GLU A 47 15.13 -10.73 8.73
N ALA A 48 15.36 -11.52 9.80
CA ALA A 48 15.58 -12.95 9.67
C ALA A 48 14.37 -13.65 9.02
N VAL A 49 13.15 -13.29 9.44
CA VAL A 49 11.91 -13.82 8.88
C VAL A 49 11.74 -13.41 7.41
N ALA A 50 12.02 -12.13 7.08
CA ALA A 50 11.97 -11.63 5.70
C ALA A 50 12.96 -12.35 4.77
N LYS A 51 14.15 -12.69 5.27
CA LYS A 51 15.19 -13.45 4.52
C LYS A 51 14.78 -14.89 4.20
N THR A 52 13.73 -15.42 4.84
CA THR A 52 13.22 -16.76 4.52
C THR A 52 12.35 -16.81 3.26
N LEU A 53 12.03 -15.66 2.67
CA LEU A 53 11.30 -15.54 1.41
C LEU A 53 12.25 -15.57 0.22
N THR A 54 11.81 -16.18 -0.88
CA THR A 54 12.43 -15.99 -2.18
C THR A 54 12.16 -14.57 -2.70
N ALA A 55 13.01 -14.08 -3.62
CA ALA A 55 12.83 -12.75 -4.20
C ALA A 55 11.44 -12.58 -4.85
N SER A 56 10.96 -13.59 -5.58
CA SER A 56 9.65 -13.57 -6.21
C SER A 56 8.51 -13.46 -5.19
N GLN A 57 8.59 -14.19 -4.08
CA GLN A 57 7.58 -14.11 -3.00
C GLN A 57 7.63 -12.75 -2.30
N LYS A 58 8.82 -12.21 -2.05
CA LYS A 58 8.99 -10.88 -1.46
C LYS A 58 8.38 -9.80 -2.35
N THR A 59 8.64 -9.84 -3.66
CA THR A 59 8.05 -8.90 -4.62
C THR A 59 6.54 -9.03 -4.66
N LYS A 60 6.00 -10.26 -4.72
CA LYS A 60 4.55 -10.48 -4.73
C LYS A 60 3.88 -9.97 -3.45
N LEU A 61 4.49 -10.20 -2.29
CA LEU A 61 4.01 -9.65 -1.03
C LEU A 61 4.08 -8.12 -1.03
N LEU A 62 5.17 -7.53 -1.50
CA LEU A 62 5.32 -6.08 -1.58
C LEU A 62 4.28 -5.42 -2.50
N THR A 63 4.01 -6.02 -3.65
CA THR A 63 2.92 -5.60 -4.57
C THR A 63 1.57 -5.71 -3.88
N LEU A 64 1.26 -6.81 -3.19
CA LEU A 64 0.02 -6.95 -2.44
C LEU A 64 -0.14 -5.84 -1.37
N LEU A 65 0.94 -5.48 -0.66
CA LEU A 65 0.88 -4.43 0.36
C LEU A 65 0.66 -3.03 -0.22
N ASN A 66 1.28 -2.74 -1.37
CA ASN A 66 1.19 -1.44 -2.03
C ASN A 66 -0.09 -1.28 -2.86
N ASP A 67 -0.56 -2.33 -3.52
CA ASP A 67 -1.61 -2.25 -4.54
C ASP A 67 -2.88 -3.04 -4.16
N GLY A 68 -2.80 -3.99 -3.22
CA GLY A 68 -3.93 -4.87 -2.90
C GLY A 68 -5.15 -4.14 -2.34
N ASP A 69 -6.33 -4.67 -2.63
CA ASP A 69 -7.59 -4.13 -2.09
C ASP A 69 -7.84 -4.58 -0.63
N ASP A 70 -8.86 -4.02 0.04
CA ASP A 70 -9.22 -4.39 1.40
C ASP A 70 -9.47 -5.90 1.54
N ALA A 71 -10.14 -6.52 0.55
CA ALA A 71 -10.41 -7.96 0.56
C ALA A 71 -9.12 -8.79 0.46
N GLU A 72 -8.19 -8.39 -0.40
CA GLU A 72 -6.92 -9.10 -0.59
C GLU A 72 -6.02 -8.99 0.64
N LEU A 73 -5.94 -7.80 1.25
CA LEU A 73 -5.21 -7.61 2.50
C LEU A 73 -5.80 -8.45 3.63
N MET A 74 -7.13 -8.62 3.66
CA MET A 74 -7.81 -9.42 4.68
C MET A 74 -7.66 -10.94 4.49
N THR A 75 -7.17 -11.41 3.35
CA THR A 75 -6.80 -12.84 3.19
C THR A 75 -5.59 -13.23 4.01
N ILE A 76 -4.78 -12.26 4.41
CA ILE A 76 -3.61 -12.48 5.25
C ILE A 76 -4.08 -12.82 6.67
N PRO A 77 -3.60 -13.92 7.27
CA PRO A 77 -3.91 -14.25 8.65
C PRO A 77 -3.58 -13.09 9.60
N ASN A 78 -4.46 -12.83 10.56
CA ASN A 78 -4.37 -11.72 11.50
C ASN A 78 -4.44 -10.30 10.88
N VAL A 79 -4.78 -10.14 9.60
CA VAL A 79 -5.08 -8.82 9.01
C VAL A 79 -6.59 -8.69 8.84
N GLY A 80 -7.22 -7.93 9.75
CA GLY A 80 -8.63 -7.55 9.64
C GLY A 80 -8.80 -6.14 9.07
N LYS A 81 -10.05 -5.69 8.96
CA LYS A 81 -10.44 -4.36 8.43
C LYS A 81 -9.62 -3.20 8.98
N THR A 82 -9.38 -3.15 10.29
CA THR A 82 -8.61 -2.07 10.92
C THR A 82 -7.15 -2.07 10.46
N ARG A 83 -6.50 -3.23 10.41
CA ARG A 83 -5.10 -3.37 9.97
C ARG A 83 -4.97 -3.14 8.48
N ALA A 84 -5.89 -3.65 7.67
CA ALA A 84 -5.94 -3.37 6.23
C ALA A 84 -6.03 -1.86 5.96
N ALA A 85 -6.93 -1.15 6.65
CA ALA A 85 -7.03 0.30 6.53
C ALA A 85 -5.75 1.04 6.97
N ALA A 86 -5.08 0.57 8.03
CA ALA A 86 -3.80 1.13 8.48
C ALA A 86 -2.68 0.90 7.45
N ILE A 87 -2.62 -0.30 6.86
CA ILE A 87 -1.66 -0.63 5.79
C ILE A 87 -1.87 0.29 4.58
N LYS A 88 -3.12 0.48 4.14
CA LYS A 88 -3.42 1.39 3.01
C LYS A 88 -3.00 2.83 3.29
N LYS A 89 -3.20 3.32 4.52
CA LYS A 89 -2.80 4.67 4.94
C LYS A 89 -1.28 4.87 4.93
N ALA A 90 -0.52 3.81 5.16
CA ALA A 90 0.95 3.87 5.26
C ALA A 90 1.66 3.61 3.92
N ARG A 91 0.93 3.43 2.82
CA ARG A 91 1.50 3.31 1.48
C ARG A 91 2.19 4.63 1.05
N PRO A 92 3.27 4.56 0.26
CA PRO A 92 3.89 3.38 -0.32
C PRO A 92 4.99 2.75 0.56
N PHE A 93 5.16 1.43 0.49
CA PHE A 93 6.24 0.70 1.13
C PHE A 93 7.40 0.41 0.16
N ALA A 94 8.62 0.74 0.58
CA ALA A 94 9.84 0.41 -0.17
C ALA A 94 10.35 -1.02 0.06
N ASP A 95 9.97 -1.63 1.19
CA ASP A 95 10.35 -2.99 1.57
C ASP A 95 9.21 -3.63 2.38
N VAL A 96 9.12 -4.95 2.36
CA VAL A 96 8.10 -5.69 3.12
C VAL A 96 8.26 -5.49 4.62
N THR A 97 9.48 -5.30 5.13
CA THR A 97 9.72 -5.09 6.57
C THR A 97 9.16 -3.77 7.07
N ASN A 98 9.01 -2.76 6.20
CA ASN A 98 8.46 -1.47 6.59
C ASN A 98 7.00 -1.54 7.03
N VAL A 99 6.28 -2.62 6.70
CA VAL A 99 4.92 -2.83 7.17
C VAL A 99 4.85 -2.98 8.70
N THR A 100 5.94 -3.37 9.37
CA THR A 100 5.96 -3.46 10.85
C THR A 100 5.94 -2.09 11.54
N LYS A 101 6.06 -1.01 10.78
CA LYS A 101 5.93 0.37 11.28
C LYS A 101 4.46 0.83 11.28
N VAL A 102 3.56 0.05 10.68
CA VAL A 102 2.13 0.33 10.65
C VAL A 102 1.51 0.02 12.01
N GLU A 103 0.63 0.90 12.47
CA GLU A 103 -0.10 0.70 13.72
C GLU A 103 -0.84 -0.66 13.72
N GLY A 104 -0.57 -1.48 14.74
CA GLY A 104 -1.18 -2.79 14.89
C GLY A 104 -0.53 -3.91 14.06
N VAL A 105 0.53 -3.64 13.29
CA VAL A 105 1.33 -4.66 12.59
C VAL A 105 2.68 -4.81 13.30
N GLY A 106 2.77 -5.81 14.18
CA GLY A 106 4.03 -6.15 14.86
C GLY A 106 4.75 -7.33 14.22
N GLU A 107 5.81 -7.79 14.88
CA GLU A 107 6.63 -8.93 14.45
C GLU A 107 5.81 -10.21 14.22
N ALA A 108 4.82 -10.48 15.08
CA ALA A 108 3.95 -11.65 14.98
C ALA A 108 3.07 -11.60 13.72
N THR A 109 2.40 -10.46 13.49
CA THR A 109 1.59 -10.26 12.27
C THR A 109 2.47 -10.35 11.02
N PHE A 110 3.67 -9.79 11.06
CA PHE A 110 4.61 -9.89 9.95
C PHE A 110 5.06 -11.32 9.66
N ALA A 111 5.29 -12.13 10.69
CA ALA A 111 5.60 -13.55 10.51
C ALA A 111 4.48 -14.31 9.79
N GLU A 112 3.22 -14.02 10.11
CA GLU A 112 2.05 -14.59 9.43
C GLU A 112 1.96 -14.15 7.96
N MET A 113 2.25 -12.88 7.68
CA MET A 113 2.32 -12.36 6.31
C MET A 113 3.37 -13.11 5.49
N VAL A 114 4.53 -13.34 6.09
CA VAL A 114 5.62 -14.11 5.47
C VAL A 114 5.22 -15.57 5.28
N ALA A 115 4.59 -16.21 6.26
CA ALA A 115 4.10 -17.58 6.14
C ALA A 115 3.05 -17.72 5.02
N HIS A 116 2.11 -16.78 4.93
CA HIS A 116 1.10 -16.74 3.88
C HIS A 116 1.72 -16.55 2.48
N ALA A 117 2.74 -15.70 2.36
CA ALA A 117 3.50 -15.53 1.12
C ALA A 117 4.30 -16.79 0.74
N LYS A 118 4.87 -17.50 1.72
CA LYS A 118 5.55 -18.79 1.51
C LYS A 118 4.58 -19.87 1.02
N ALA A 119 3.37 -19.88 1.56
CA ALA A 119 2.29 -20.78 1.14
C ALA A 119 1.70 -20.43 -0.24
N GLY A 120 2.15 -19.34 -0.87
CA GLY A 120 1.74 -18.98 -2.23
C GLY A 120 0.46 -18.16 -2.31
N PHE A 121 0.04 -17.51 -1.22
CA PHE A 121 -1.24 -16.80 -1.11
C PHE A 121 -2.43 -17.75 -1.35
N PRO A 122 -2.58 -18.81 -0.53
CA PRO A 122 -3.72 -19.69 -0.63
C PRO A 122 -4.98 -18.83 -0.45
N GLN A 123 -5.79 -18.77 -1.49
CA GLN A 123 -7.11 -18.18 -1.39
C GLN A 123 -7.87 -18.98 -0.33
N PRO A 124 -8.61 -18.34 0.58
CA PRO A 124 -9.58 -19.05 1.38
C PRO A 124 -10.62 -19.63 0.41
N GLU A 125 -10.40 -20.85 -0.04
CA GLU A 125 -11.38 -21.62 -0.77
C GLU A 125 -12.65 -21.61 0.07
N LYS A 126 -13.77 -21.28 -0.58
CA LYS A 126 -15.13 -21.21 -0.04
C LYS A 126 -15.54 -22.56 0.59
N LYS A 127 -14.98 -22.88 1.76
CA LYS A 127 -15.37 -23.99 2.62
C LYS A 127 -16.05 -23.36 3.82
N ASP A 128 -17.38 -23.37 3.72
CA ASP A 128 -18.34 -23.35 4.81
C ASP A 128 -17.93 -22.57 6.06
N GLU A 129 -18.41 -21.33 6.14
CA GLU A 129 -18.66 -20.65 7.40
C GLU A 129 -19.33 -21.60 8.39
N PRO A 130 -18.93 -21.52 9.66
CA PRO A 130 -19.91 -20.93 10.56
C PRO A 130 -19.33 -19.86 11.48
N ALA A 131 -20.11 -18.78 11.56
CA ALA A 131 -20.30 -17.92 12.74
C ALA A 131 -19.27 -16.80 13.00
N ALA A 132 -19.39 -15.75 12.19
CA ALA A 132 -19.25 -14.37 12.68
C ALA A 132 -20.54 -13.57 12.41
N GLU A 133 -21.72 -14.13 12.76
CA GLU A 133 -22.94 -13.33 12.88
C GLU A 133 -23.84 -13.84 14.04
N LYS A 134 -24.41 -12.87 14.78
CA LYS A 134 -25.20 -12.92 16.05
C LYS A 134 -24.31 -12.88 17.29
N LYS A 135 -24.23 -11.77 18.02
CA LYS A 135 -25.29 -11.03 18.76
C LYS A 135 -24.65 -9.68 19.19
N LYS A 136 -25.25 -8.48 19.24
CA LYS A 136 -26.65 -8.03 19.31
C LYS A 136 -26.66 -6.49 19.22
N ALA A 137 -27.21 -5.93 18.16
CA ALA A 137 -27.81 -4.60 18.21
C ALA A 137 -29.33 -4.79 18.38
N PRO A 138 -30.01 -4.09 19.30
CA PRO A 138 -31.44 -3.91 19.18
C PRO A 138 -31.74 -2.45 18.83
N ALA A 139 -31.94 -2.19 17.54
CA ALA A 139 -32.81 -1.12 17.10
C ALA A 139 -34.26 -1.56 17.38
N LYS A 140 -34.89 -1.00 18.41
CA LYS A 140 -36.34 -1.08 18.61
C LYS A 140 -36.93 0.29 18.22
N LYS A 141 -37.35 0.42 16.97
CA LYS A 141 -38.41 1.38 16.61
C LYS A 141 -39.71 0.87 17.20
N LYS A 142 -40.38 1.69 18.01
CA LYS A 142 -41.85 1.81 18.14
C LYS A 142 -42.17 2.96 19.10
N SER A 143 -42.43 4.16 18.54
CA SER A 143 -43.46 5.04 19.11
C SER A 143 -44.82 4.34 18.94
N PRO A 144 -45.75 4.47 19.91
CA PRO A 144 -46.67 5.60 19.86
C PRO A 144 -46.95 6.26 21.22
N GLU A 145 -47.07 7.58 21.16
CA GLU A 145 -48.06 8.44 21.81
C GLU A 145 -49.04 7.78 22.82
N LYS A 146 -48.99 8.24 24.08
CA LYS A 146 -50.17 8.25 24.95
C LYS A 146 -50.15 9.46 25.90
N LYS A 147 -50.94 10.45 25.52
CA LYS A 147 -51.55 11.51 26.33
C LYS A 147 -52.37 10.90 27.48
N LYS A 148 -52.14 11.34 28.72
CA LYS A 148 -53.13 11.39 29.85
C LYS A 148 -52.50 12.17 31.01
N GLU A 149 -52.79 13.46 31.14
CA GLU A 149 -53.79 14.06 32.05
C GLU A 149 -53.49 13.91 33.56
N THR A 150 -53.28 15.08 34.17
CA THR A 150 -53.99 15.62 35.35
C THR A 150 -54.16 14.73 36.58
N LYS A 151 -53.51 15.13 37.67
CA LYS A 151 -54.21 15.43 38.94
C LYS A 151 -53.41 16.42 39.78
#